data_AF-A0A0F9RRM3-F1
#
_entry.id   AF-A0A0F9RRM3-F1
#
_cell.length_a   1.000
_cell.length_b   1.000
_cell.length_c   1.000
_cell.angle_alpha   90.00
_cell.angle_beta   90.00
_cell.angle_gamma   90.00
#
_symmetry.space_group_name_H-M   'P 1'
#
loop_
_entity.id
_entity.type
_entity.pdbx_description
1 polymer ?
#
loop_
_entity_poly.entity_id
_entity_poly.type
_entity_poly.pdbx_seq_one_letter_code
_entity_poly.pdbx_strand_id
1 'polypeptide(L)'
;MFELNFIFMELLLLLSVIILIFFYSIISTDVFITSLALLIFIVLIIPYQILLNELKILVFDNNLDNLLIFKLVFLYSWLINVFIGISLLIELVYLFISG
;
A
#
# COMPACT_ATOMS: atom_id res chain seq x y z
N MET A 1 6.86 2.64 -22.85
CA MET A 1 5.40 2.45 -22.75
C MET A 1 5.00 1.10 -22.17
N PHE A 2 5.47 -0.04 -22.70
CA PHE A 2 5.14 -1.36 -22.14
C PHE A 2 5.65 -1.54 -20.70
N GLU A 3 6.89 -1.15 -20.42
CA GLU A 3 7.48 -1.20 -19.07
C GLU A 3 6.71 -0.34 -18.05
N LEU A 4 6.33 0.88 -18.43
CA LEU A 4 5.53 1.77 -17.59
C LEU A 4 4.17 1.14 -17.24
N ASN A 5 3.49 0.59 -18.25
CA ASN A 5 2.21 -0.09 -18.03
C ASN A 5 2.36 -1.33 -17.13
N PHE A 6 3.46 -2.07 -17.30
CA PHE A 6 3.75 -3.26 -16.50
C PHE A 6 3.94 -2.91 -15.02
N ILE A 7 4.82 -1.95 -14.72
CA ILE A 7 5.07 -1.49 -13.33
C ILE A 7 3.81 -0.89 -12.72
N PHE A 8 3.04 -0.13 -13.51
CA PHE A 8 1.77 0.42 -13.05
C PHE A 8 0.77 -0.67 -12.64
N MET A 9 0.66 -1.74 -13.44
CA MET A 9 -0.21 -2.88 -13.13
C MET A 9 0.28 -3.66 -11.90
N GLU A 10 1.58 -3.89 -11.76
CA GLU A 10 2.14 -4.53 -10.56
C GLU A 10 1.86 -3.72 -9.30
N LEU A 11 2.01 -2.39 -9.37
CA LEU A 11 1.73 -1.49 -8.26
C LEU A 11 0.26 -1.54 -7.85
N LEU A 12 -0.67 -1.54 -8.81
CA LEU A 12 -2.10 -1.70 -8.55
C LEU A 12 -2.44 -3.07 -7.93
N LEU A 13 -1.83 -4.15 -8.43
CA LEU A 13 -2.02 -5.49 -7.88
C LEU A 13 -1.55 -5.54 -6.42
N LEU A 14 -0.36 -5.02 -6.14
CA LEU A 14 0.22 -5.05 -4.81
C LEU A 14 -0.58 -4.16 -3.83
N LEU A 15 -1.08 -3.02 -4.29
CA LEU A 15 -2.02 -2.18 -3.53
C LEU A 15 -3.31 -2.93 -3.21
N SER A 16 -3.88 -3.66 -4.17
CA SER A 16 -5.12 -4.42 -3.95
C SER A 16 -4.93 -5.53 -2.91
N VAL A 17 -3.79 -6.22 -2.93
CA VAL A 17 -3.43 -7.23 -1.91
C VAL A 17 -3.33 -6.59 -0.52
N ILE A 18 -2.64 -5.44 -0.42
CA ILE A 18 -2.53 -4.68 0.84
C ILE A 18 -3.91 -4.32 1.39
N ILE A 19 -4.80 -3.82 0.53
CA ILE A 19 -6.17 -3.44 0.92
C ILE A 19 -6.99 -4.66 1.37
N LEU A 20 -6.86 -5.80 0.70
CA LEU A 20 -7.56 -7.02 1.08
C LEU A 20 -7.11 -7.55 2.45
N ILE A 21 -5.80 -7.55 2.70
CA ILE A 21 -5.23 -7.93 4.01
C ILE A 21 -5.77 -7.01 5.11
N PHE A 22 -5.83 -5.70 4.84
CA PHE A 22 -6.36 -4.72 5.77
C PHE A 22 -7.83 -4.98 6.12
N PHE A 23 -8.70 -5.18 5.12
CA PHE A 23 -10.12 -5.48 5.38
C PHE A 23 -10.30 -6.81 6.11
N TYR A 24 -9.53 -7.83 5.75
CA TYR A 24 -9.57 -9.12 6.44
C TYR A 24 -9.20 -8.99 7.91
N SER A 25 -8.16 -8.20 8.22
CA SER A 25 -7.74 -7.90 9.59
C SER A 25 -8.89 -7.28 10.40
N ILE A 26 -9.47 -6.19 9.89
CA ILE A 26 -10.53 -5.46 10.60
C ILE A 26 -11.75 -6.34 10.90
N ILE A 27 -12.15 -7.16 9.91
CA ILE A 27 -13.32 -8.02 10.06
C ILE A 27 -13.06 -9.14 11.08
N SER A 28 -11.82 -9.62 11.17
CA SER A 28 -11.47 -10.75 12.04
C SER A 28 -11.54 -10.42 13.53
N THR A 29 -11.26 -9.18 13.92
CA THR A 29 -11.20 -8.73 15.33
C THR A 29 -10.30 -9.60 16.24
N ASP A 30 -9.34 -10.32 15.66
CA ASP A 30 -8.45 -11.24 16.37
C ASP A 30 -7.04 -10.64 16.45
N VAL A 31 -6.45 -10.64 17.66
CA VAL A 31 -5.09 -10.14 17.93
C VAL A 31 -4.05 -10.85 17.05
N PHE A 32 -4.17 -12.16 16.89
CA PHE A 32 -3.23 -12.95 16.09
C PHE A 32 -3.35 -12.59 14.61
N ILE A 33 -4.57 -12.47 14.08
CA ILE A 33 -4.79 -12.11 12.67
C ILE A 33 -4.31 -10.68 12.41
N THR A 34 -4.60 -9.75 13.31
CA THR A 34 -4.21 -8.33 13.18
C THR A 34 -2.69 -8.16 13.24
N SER A 35 -2.01 -8.87 14.14
CA SER A 35 -0.54 -8.85 14.22
C SER A 35 0.11 -9.45 12.97
N LEU A 36 -0.44 -10.54 12.43
CA LEU A 36 0.03 -11.16 11.20
C LEU A 36 -0.22 -10.25 9.99
N ALA A 37 -1.38 -9.60 9.91
CA ALA A 37 -1.70 -8.62 8.87
C ALA A 37 -0.71 -7.42 8.90
N LEU A 38 -0.38 -6.91 10.09
CA LEU A 38 0.60 -5.84 10.26
C LEU A 38 2.01 -6.29 9.81
N LEU A 39 2.43 -7.51 10.14
CA LEU A 39 3.70 -8.05 9.66
C LEU A 39 3.74 -8.18 8.13
N ILE A 40 2.70 -8.75 7.52
CA ILE A 40 2.62 -8.87 6.05
C ILE A 40 2.61 -7.48 5.41
N PHE A 41 1.86 -6.53 5.96
CA PHE A 41 1.82 -5.15 5.49
C PHE A 41 3.21 -4.50 5.48
N ILE A 42 3.98 -4.65 6.56
CA ILE A 42 5.36 -4.14 6.64
C ILE A 42 6.28 -4.80 5.60
N VAL A 43 6.10 -6.09 5.32
CA VAL A 43 6.89 -6.77 4.28
C VAL A 43 6.50 -6.27 2.89
N LEU A 44 5.21 -6.08 2.61
CA LEU A 44 4.71 -5.67 1.30
C LEU A 44 4.92 -4.18 1.00
N ILE A 45 5.00 -3.31 2.01
CA ILE A 45 5.22 -1.88 1.76
C ILE A 45 6.60 -1.59 1.17
N ILE A 46 7.60 -2.43 1.45
CA ILE A 46 8.95 -2.29 0.91
C ILE A 46 8.96 -2.44 -0.62
N PRO A 47 8.57 -3.59 -1.21
CA PRO A 47 8.51 -3.73 -2.66
C PRO A 47 7.52 -2.74 -3.30
N TYR A 48 6.44 -2.38 -2.61
CA TYR A 48 5.52 -1.34 -3.07
C TYR A 48 6.23 0.01 -3.28
N GLN A 49 7.02 0.45 -2.29
CA GLN A 49 7.74 1.72 -2.39
C GLN A 49 8.83 1.69 -3.46
N ILE A 50 9.49 0.54 -3.66
CA ILE A 50 10.47 0.36 -4.74
C ILE A 50 9.79 0.56 -6.10
N LEU A 51 8.69 -0.15 -6.36
CA LEU A 51 7.92 -0.02 -7.60
C LEU A 51 7.39 1.40 -7.80
N LEU A 52 6.93 2.06 -6.74
CA LEU A 52 6.44 3.44 -6.80
C LEU A 52 7.57 4.41 -7.17
N ASN A 53 8.80 4.16 -6.72
CA ASN A 53 9.95 4.97 -7.08
C ASN A 53 10.39 4.73 -8.52
N GLU A 54 10.41 3.48 -8.98
CA GLU A 54 10.68 3.14 -10.38
C GLU A 54 9.64 3.77 -11.32
N LEU A 55 8.36 3.75 -10.95
CA LEU A 55 7.30 4.41 -11.71
C LEU A 55 7.53 5.94 -11.78
N LYS A 56 7.99 6.58 -10.70
CA LYS A 56 8.34 8.01 -10.72
C LYS A 56 9.45 8.32 -11.71
N ILE A 57 10.50 7.51 -11.72
CA ILE A 57 11.65 7.69 -12.64
C ILE A 57 11.16 7.56 -14.09
N LEU A 58 10.38 6.51 -14.39
CA LEU A 58 9.86 6.29 -15.74
C LEU A 58 8.87 7.37 -16.19
N VAL A 59 8.05 7.90 -15.28
CA VAL A 59 7.13 9.01 -15.59
C VAL A 59 7.91 10.27 -15.93
N PHE A 60 9.01 10.53 -15.21
CA PHE A 60 9.92 11.65 -15.48
C PHE A 60 10.66 11.49 -16.81
N ASP A 61 11.28 10.35 -17.04
CA ASP A 61 12.04 10.08 -18.27
C ASP A 61 11.16 10.15 -19.53
N ASN A 62 9.88 9.82 -19.41
CA ASN A 62 8.91 9.91 -20.51
C ASN A 62 8.21 11.29 -20.60
N ASN A 63 8.61 12.29 -19.80
CA ASN A 63 7.98 13.62 -19.72
C ASN A 63 6.46 13.58 -19.43
N LEU A 64 6.02 12.60 -18.64
CA LEU A 64 4.61 12.39 -18.29
C LEU A 64 4.23 13.03 -16.95
N ASP A 65 5.16 13.72 -16.28
CA ASP A 65 4.98 14.32 -14.94
C ASP A 65 3.80 15.28 -14.83
N ASN A 66 3.45 15.93 -15.93
CA ASN A 66 2.35 16.89 -15.98
C ASN A 66 0.97 16.22 -16.05
N LEU A 67 0.91 14.92 -16.30
CA LEU A 67 -0.35 14.19 -16.29
C LEU A 67 -0.90 14.07 -14.86
N LEU A 68 -2.12 14.55 -14.70
CA LEU A 68 -2.85 14.55 -13.43
C LEU A 68 -2.96 13.14 -12.82
N ILE A 69 -3.09 12.10 -13.65
CA ILE A 69 -3.17 10.70 -13.22
C ILE A 69 -1.98 10.29 -12.35
N PHE A 70 -0.74 10.57 -12.76
CA PHE A 70 0.44 10.11 -12.02
C PHE A 70 0.60 10.89 -10.71
N LYS A 71 0.27 12.19 -10.70
CA LYS A 71 0.25 12.98 -9.46
C LYS A 71 -0.73 12.41 -8.43
N LEU A 72 -1.94 12.04 -8.88
CA LEU A 72 -2.93 11.42 -8.00
C LEU A 72 -2.46 10.05 -7.51
N VAL A 73 -1.90 9.22 -8.39
CA VAL A 73 -1.35 7.90 -8.01
C VAL A 73 -0.31 8.05 -6.91
N PHE A 74 0.71 8.89 -7.09
CA PHE A 74 1.77 9.04 -6.08
C PHE A 74 1.25 9.56 -4.73
N LEU A 75 0.31 10.50 -4.75
CA LEU A 75 -0.26 11.08 -3.54
C LEU A 75 -1.18 10.10 -2.81
N TYR A 76 -2.11 9.46 -3.53
CA TYR A 76 -3.04 8.51 -2.92
C TYR A 76 -2.36 7.22 -2.50
N SER A 77 -1.39 6.72 -3.25
CA SER A 77 -0.59 5.55 -2.86
C SER A 77 0.10 5.77 -1.51
N TRP A 78 0.63 6.97 -1.26
CA TRP A 78 1.22 7.31 0.02
C TRP A 78 0.16 7.40 1.13
N LEU A 79 -0.93 8.15 0.89
CA LEU A 79 -2.00 8.32 1.87
C LEU A 79 -2.65 7.00 2.30
N ILE A 80 -2.95 6.11 1.34
CA ILE A 80 -3.58 4.82 1.61
C ILE A 80 -2.68 3.96 2.50
N ASN A 81 -1.38 3.88 2.18
CA ASN A 81 -0.46 3.08 2.98
C ASN A 81 -0.28 3.63 4.40
N VAL A 82 -0.17 4.96 4.54
CA VAL A 82 -0.08 5.59 5.86
C VAL A 82 -1.37 5.32 6.66
N PHE A 83 -2.53 5.46 6.03
CA PHE A 83 -3.82 5.19 6.66
C PHE A 83 -3.93 3.74 7.14
N ILE A 84 -3.60 2.77 6.29
CA ILE A 84 -3.64 1.34 6.62
C ILE A 84 -2.68 1.03 7.77
N GLY A 85 -1.43 1.51 7.71
CA GLY A 85 -0.43 1.26 8.74
C GLY A 85 -0.84 1.81 10.11
N ILE A 86 -1.34 3.05 10.16
CA ILE A 86 -1.84 3.66 11.40
C ILE A 86 -3.06 2.91 11.92
N SER A 87 -4.00 2.55 11.04
CA SER A 87 -5.22 1.85 11.43
C SER A 87 -4.92 0.48 12.03
N LEU A 88 -4.04 -0.32 11.42
CA LEU A 88 -3.63 -1.62 11.94
C LEU A 88 -2.91 -1.48 13.29
N LEU A 89 -2.08 -0.45 13.47
CA LEU A 89 -1.43 -0.17 14.77
C LEU A 89 -2.45 0.17 15.87
N ILE A 90 -3.40 1.05 15.58
CA ILE A 90 -4.44 1.45 16.53
C ILE A 90 -5.30 0.25 16.92
N GLU A 91 -5.73 -0.53 15.93
CA GLU A 91 -6.56 -1.73 16.15
C GLU A 91 -5.81 -2.77 16.98
N LEU A 92 -4.55 -3.01 16.68
CA LEU A 92 -3.71 -3.92 17.46
C LEU A 92 -3.58 -3.47 18.92
N VAL A 93 -3.28 -2.18 19.17
CA VAL A 93 -3.20 -1.63 20.53
C VAL A 93 -4.55 -1.78 21.25
N TYR A 94 -5.65 -1.48 20.57
CA TYR A 94 -7.00 -1.64 21.12
C TYR A 94 -7.27 -3.09 21.54
N LEU A 95 -7.04 -4.05 20.64
CA LEU A 95 -7.29 -5.47 20.90
C LEU A 95 -6.40 -6.02 22.02
N PHE A 96 -5.16 -5.55 22.17
CA PHE A 96 -4.30 -5.91 23.30
C PHE A 96 -4.79 -5.36 24.66
N ILE A 97 -5.55 -4.26 24.67
CA ILE A 97 -6.09 -3.66 25.90
C ILE A 97 -7.45 -4.27 26.25
N SER A 98 -8.26 -4.61 25.24
CA SER A 98 -9.63 -5.10 25.42
C SER A 98 -9.76 -6.62 25.49
N GLY A 99 -8.78 -7.36 24.98
CA GLY A 99 -8.70 -8.83 25.04
C GLY A 99 -7.99 -9.32 26.28
#